data_AF-A0ABD5YE55-F1
#
_entry.id   AF-A0ABD5YE55-F1
#
_cell.length_a   1.000
_cell.length_b   1.000
_cell.length_c   1.000
_cell.angle_alpha   90.00
_cell.angle_beta   90.00
_cell.angle_gamma   90.00
#
_symmetry.space_group_name_H-M   'P 1'
#
loop_
_entity.id
_entity.type
_entity.pdbx_description
1 polymer ?
#
loop_
_entity_poly.entity_id
_entity_poly.type
_entity_poly.pdbx_seq_one_letter_code
_entity_poly.pdbx_strand_id
1 'polypeptide(L)'
;MSASASGGETESGYAGRDAPRKRVLRMVAVQAAGLSAAVHLLWAWPRLGDPADVRPYAFLLGGAFTVAVAVATLRAPEYRRLYALGAGTLGAFLLGYVGWYGAEVASTLAADPLAIVAKGAEVVGVAAFLGLYRLAPPTKAVLERGEGSTAGGGEPVDSDGPAGSDAEPADRRSDA
;
A
#
# COMPACT_ATOMS: atom_id res chain seq x y z
N MET A 1 45.85 5.97 1.43
CA MET A 1 44.95 7.10 1.75
C MET A 1 43.53 6.57 1.71
N SER A 2 42.92 6.39 2.88
CA SER A 2 41.55 5.89 3.04
C SER A 2 40.56 7.05 2.91
N ALA A 3 39.54 6.91 2.07
CA ALA A 3 38.44 7.86 1.96
C ALA A 3 37.16 7.25 2.56
N SER A 4 36.77 7.84 3.69
CA SER A 4 35.55 7.79 4.48
C SER A 4 34.37 6.92 4.02
N ALA A 5 34.12 5.87 4.80
CA ALA A 5 32.78 5.43 5.14
C ALA A 5 32.13 6.49 6.04
N SER A 6 31.15 7.26 5.53
CA SER A 6 30.34 8.17 6.35
C SER A 6 28.87 8.27 5.93
N GLY A 7 28.41 7.44 4.98
CA GLY A 7 27.03 7.47 4.48
C GLY A 7 26.03 6.51 5.15
N GLY A 8 26.51 5.49 5.88
CA GLY A 8 25.65 4.38 6.35
C GLY A 8 24.97 4.61 7.70
N GLU A 9 25.58 5.38 8.60
CA GLU A 9 25.08 5.52 9.98
C GLU A 9 23.88 6.47 10.08
N THR A 10 23.80 7.47 9.20
CA THR A 10 22.68 8.42 9.18
C THR A 10 21.40 7.77 8.64
N GLU A 11 21.47 6.98 7.58
CA GLU A 11 20.30 6.37 6.93
C GLU A 11 19.59 5.35 7.85
N SER A 12 20.38 4.54 8.57
CA SER A 12 19.92 3.57 9.57
C SER A 12 19.16 4.25 10.73
N GLY A 13 19.70 5.36 11.26
CA GLY A 13 19.09 6.10 12.36
C GLY A 13 17.79 6.83 11.99
N TYR A 14 17.68 7.35 10.76
CA TYR A 14 16.44 7.97 10.26
C TYR A 14 15.33 6.94 10.02
N ALA A 15 15.68 5.78 9.44
CA ALA A 15 14.71 4.71 9.18
C ALA A 15 14.03 4.18 10.46
N GLY A 16 14.79 4.05 11.56
CA GLY A 16 14.25 3.61 12.86
C GLY A 16 13.33 4.64 13.52
N ARG A 17 13.64 5.94 13.40
CA ARG A 17 12.83 7.03 13.98
C ARG A 17 11.50 7.23 13.25
N ASP A 18 11.49 7.02 11.93
CA ASP A 18 10.29 7.22 11.12
C ASP A 18 9.30 6.06 11.21
N ALA A 19 9.70 4.88 11.70
CA ALA A 19 8.84 3.71 11.82
C ALA A 19 7.54 3.95 12.64
N PRO A 20 7.58 4.52 13.87
CA PRO A 20 6.36 4.83 14.62
C PRO A 20 5.50 5.88 13.91
N ARG A 21 6.12 6.92 13.34
CA ARG A 21 5.43 7.99 12.61
C ARG A 21 4.70 7.45 11.38
N LYS A 22 5.35 6.59 10.60
CA LYS A 22 4.77 5.90 9.45
C LYS A 22 3.58 5.02 9.86
N ARG A 23 3.68 4.30 10.99
CA ARG A 23 2.57 3.49 11.51
C ARG A 23 1.35 4.36 11.85
N VAL A 24 1.56 5.47 12.56
CA VAL A 24 0.48 6.41 12.88
C VAL A 24 -0.15 6.98 11.61
N LEU A 25 0.67 7.44 10.65
CA LEU A 25 0.17 7.97 9.38
C LEU A 25 -0.61 6.92 8.58
N ARG A 26 -0.18 5.65 8.55
CA ARG A 26 -0.94 4.56 7.91
C ARG A 26 -2.32 4.41 8.56
N MET A 27 -2.39 4.41 9.89
CA MET A 27 -3.68 4.29 10.58
C MET A 27 -4.58 5.49 10.31
N VAL A 28 -4.04 6.71 10.34
CA VAL A 28 -4.79 7.93 10.02
C VAL A 28 -5.30 7.88 8.58
N ALA A 29 -4.45 7.52 7.61
CA ALA A 29 -4.85 7.42 6.20
C ALA A 29 -5.96 6.39 6.00
N VAL A 30 -5.86 5.23 6.65
CA VAL A 30 -6.88 4.17 6.58
C VAL A 30 -8.20 4.60 7.21
N GLN A 31 -8.17 5.22 8.39
CA GLN A 31 -9.38 5.70 9.06
C GLN A 31 -10.06 6.82 8.26
N ALA A 32 -9.28 7.77 7.74
CA ALA A 32 -9.78 8.83 6.89
C ALA A 32 -10.41 8.28 5.59
N ALA A 33 -9.75 7.34 4.92
CA ALA A 33 -10.27 6.68 3.74
C ALA A 33 -11.55 5.88 4.04
N GLY A 34 -11.57 5.14 5.15
CA GLY A 34 -12.74 4.38 5.59
C GLY A 34 -13.93 5.28 5.91
N LEU A 35 -13.70 6.38 6.62
CA LEU A 35 -14.73 7.37 6.93
C LEU A 35 -15.27 8.04 5.65
N SER A 36 -14.38 8.49 4.76
CA SER A 36 -14.78 9.05 3.47
C SER A 36 -15.61 8.05 2.66
N ALA A 37 -15.18 6.79 2.57
CA ALA A 37 -15.92 5.75 1.87
C ALA A 37 -17.31 5.52 2.48
N ALA A 38 -17.39 5.37 3.81
CA ALA A 38 -18.65 5.16 4.51
C ALA A 38 -19.65 6.29 4.23
N VAL A 39 -19.19 7.54 4.24
CA VAL A 39 -20.04 8.70 3.94
C VAL A 39 -20.56 8.66 2.51
N HIS A 40 -19.72 8.38 1.52
CA HIS A 40 -20.16 8.28 0.12
C HIS A 40 -21.14 7.13 -0.10
N LEU A 41 -20.92 5.98 0.54
CA LEU A 41 -21.84 4.84 0.49
C LEU A 41 -23.18 5.18 1.15
N LEU A 42 -23.17 5.82 2.32
CA LEU A 42 -24.39 6.24 3.01
C LEU A 42 -25.18 7.29 2.21
N TRP A 43 -24.49 8.19 1.51
CA TRP A 43 -25.11 9.15 0.61
C TRP A 43 -25.71 8.47 -0.62
N ALA A 44 -24.98 7.53 -1.23
CA ALA A 44 -25.39 6.90 -2.48
C ALA A 44 -26.49 5.85 -2.30
N TRP A 45 -26.43 5.04 -1.24
CA TRP A 45 -27.34 3.93 -0.99
C TRP A 45 -28.84 4.27 -1.11
N PRO A 46 -29.38 5.30 -0.43
CA PRO A 46 -30.80 5.63 -0.52
C PRO A 46 -31.22 6.22 -1.88
N ARG A 47 -30.26 6.55 -2.74
CA ARG A 47 -30.48 7.17 -4.06
C ARG A 47 -30.36 6.17 -5.21
N LEU A 48 -30.16 4.89 -4.89
CA LEU A 48 -30.15 3.82 -5.88
C LEU A 48 -31.55 3.58 -6.43
N GLY A 49 -31.65 3.45 -7.75
CA GLY A 49 -32.90 3.12 -8.43
C GLY A 49 -33.51 4.27 -9.23
N ASP A 50 -32.92 5.47 -9.17
CA ASP A 50 -33.19 6.52 -10.15
C ASP A 50 -32.23 6.39 -11.34
N PRO A 51 -32.66 5.86 -12.50
CA PRO A 51 -31.78 5.67 -13.65
C PRO A 51 -31.35 6.99 -14.31
N ALA A 52 -32.02 8.11 -14.02
CA ALA A 52 -31.64 9.41 -14.53
C ALA A 52 -30.44 10.03 -13.76
N ASP A 53 -30.19 9.57 -12.53
CA ASP A 53 -29.09 10.03 -11.70
C ASP A 53 -27.94 9.03 -11.67
N VAL A 54 -26.86 9.33 -12.40
CA VAL A 54 -25.64 8.50 -12.44
C VAL A 54 -24.76 8.65 -11.20
N ARG A 55 -24.97 9.69 -10.38
CA ARG A 55 -24.08 10.03 -9.25
C ARG A 55 -24.01 8.93 -8.19
N PRO A 56 -25.12 8.33 -7.72
CA PRO A 56 -25.08 7.29 -6.72
C PRO A 56 -24.21 6.11 -7.16
N TYR A 57 -24.27 5.71 -8.43
CA TYR A 57 -23.46 4.63 -8.97
C TYR A 57 -21.96 4.96 -8.97
N ALA A 58 -21.59 6.19 -9.36
CA ALA A 58 -20.21 6.65 -9.31
C ALA A 58 -19.67 6.72 -7.88
N PHE A 59 -20.47 7.20 -6.93
CA PHE A 59 -20.09 7.26 -5.51
C PHE A 59 -20.01 5.90 -4.84
N LEU A 60 -20.86 4.94 -5.23
CA LEU A 60 -20.71 3.56 -4.80
C LEU A 60 -19.39 2.95 -5.29
N LEU A 61 -19.09 3.10 -6.59
CA LEU A 61 -17.87 2.57 -7.16
C LEU A 61 -16.64 3.23 -6.53
N GLY A 62 -16.66 4.56 -6.38
CA GLY A 62 -15.60 5.31 -5.71
C GLY A 62 -15.44 4.92 -4.24
N GLY A 63 -16.54 4.73 -3.50
CA GLY A 63 -16.53 4.27 -2.12
C GLY A 63 -15.92 2.88 -1.99
N ALA A 64 -16.36 1.92 -2.81
CA ALA A 64 -15.80 0.57 -2.85
C ALA A 64 -14.31 0.57 -3.19
N PHE A 65 -13.90 1.37 -4.17
CA PHE A 65 -12.50 1.53 -4.54
C PHE A 65 -11.66 2.11 -3.40
N THR A 66 -12.19 3.11 -2.69
CA THR A 66 -11.52 3.72 -1.53
C THR A 66 -11.34 2.72 -0.39
N VAL A 67 -12.34 1.86 -0.13
CA VAL A 67 -12.20 0.72 0.81
C VAL A 67 -11.09 -0.22 0.35
N ALA A 68 -11.03 -0.57 -0.93
CA ALA A 68 -9.98 -1.43 -1.46
C ALA A 68 -8.58 -0.83 -1.24
N VAL A 69 -8.40 0.48 -1.47
CA VAL A 69 -7.15 1.21 -1.19
C VAL A 69 -6.82 1.19 0.30
N ALA A 70 -7.80 1.38 1.18
CA ALA A 70 -7.60 1.32 2.63
C ALA A 70 -7.14 -0.07 3.08
N VAL A 71 -7.79 -1.13 2.60
CA VAL A 71 -7.42 -2.54 2.87
C VAL A 71 -6.01 -2.84 2.34
N ALA A 72 -5.71 -2.43 1.11
CA ALA A 72 -4.37 -2.58 0.54
C ALA A 72 -3.32 -1.84 1.38
N THR A 73 -3.65 -0.66 1.91
CA THR A 73 -2.75 0.13 2.77
C THR A 73 -2.46 -0.56 4.09
N LEU A 74 -3.35 -1.42 4.59
CA LEU A 74 -3.08 -2.26 5.76
C LEU A 74 -2.24 -3.50 5.42
N ARG A 75 -2.51 -4.14 4.27
CA ARG A 75 -1.92 -5.44 3.92
C ARG A 75 -0.56 -5.37 3.25
N ALA A 76 -0.29 -4.35 2.44
CA ALA A 76 0.91 -4.31 1.61
C ALA A 76 2.16 -3.85 2.40
N PRO A 77 3.37 -4.37 2.07
CA PRO A 77 4.62 -3.71 2.43
C PRO A 77 4.71 -2.32 1.77
N GLU A 78 5.53 -1.41 2.28
CA GLU A 78 5.50 0.02 1.90
C GLU A 78 5.62 0.26 0.37
N TYR A 79 4.53 0.65 -0.30
CA TYR A 79 4.53 0.98 -1.74
C TYR A 79 4.12 2.43 -1.99
N ARG A 80 5.06 3.26 -2.48
CA ARG A 80 4.81 4.66 -2.86
C ARG A 80 3.62 4.85 -3.80
N ARG A 81 3.45 3.94 -4.77
CA ARG A 81 2.36 4.01 -5.75
C ARG A 81 1.00 3.86 -5.09
N LEU A 82 0.90 3.03 -4.05
CA LEU A 82 -0.34 2.86 -3.29
C LEU A 82 -0.71 4.14 -2.53
N TYR A 83 0.28 4.83 -1.97
CA TYR A 83 0.03 6.11 -1.28
C TYR A 83 -0.36 7.23 -2.25
N ALA A 84 0.30 7.29 -3.42
CA ALA A 84 -0.12 8.21 -4.48
C ALA A 84 -1.55 7.92 -4.96
N LEU A 85 -1.91 6.63 -5.09
CA LEU A 85 -3.26 6.21 -5.45
C LEU A 85 -4.29 6.64 -4.40
N GLY A 86 -4.00 6.44 -3.11
CA GLY A 86 -4.87 6.90 -2.02
C GLY A 86 -5.05 8.42 -2.00
N ALA A 87 -3.95 9.17 -2.12
CA ALA A 87 -4.00 10.63 -2.21
C ALA A 87 -4.78 11.09 -3.45
N GLY A 88 -4.56 10.47 -4.60
CA GLY A 88 -5.24 10.78 -5.85
C GLY A 88 -6.74 10.48 -5.78
N THR A 89 -7.13 9.37 -5.15
CA THR A 89 -8.54 8.96 -5.00
C THR A 89 -9.31 9.97 -4.15
N LEU A 90 -8.78 10.33 -2.97
CA LEU A 90 -9.40 11.32 -2.10
C LEU A 90 -9.35 12.72 -2.72
N GLY A 91 -8.26 13.06 -3.41
CA GLY A 91 -8.14 14.29 -4.17
C GLY A 91 -9.18 14.41 -5.28
N ALA A 92 -9.53 13.31 -5.96
CA ALA A 92 -10.57 13.29 -6.96
C ALA A 92 -11.96 13.59 -6.38
N PHE A 93 -12.28 13.12 -5.17
CA PHE A 93 -13.53 13.49 -4.49
C PHE A 93 -13.58 14.96 -4.09
N LEU A 94 -12.45 15.55 -3.67
CA LEU A 94 -12.36 16.97 -3.35
C LEU A 94 -12.54 17.83 -4.61
N LEU A 95 -11.76 17.55 -5.64
CA LEU A 95 -11.81 18.29 -6.90
C LEU A 95 -13.15 18.09 -7.63
N GLY A 96 -13.72 16.88 -7.56
CA GLY A 96 -15.04 16.59 -8.08
C GLY A 96 -16.13 17.41 -7.36
N TYR A 97 -16.05 17.52 -6.03
CA TYR A 97 -16.98 18.34 -5.26
C TYR A 97 -16.88 19.83 -5.64
N VAL A 98 -15.67 20.37 -5.73
CA VAL A 98 -15.45 21.76 -6.13
C VAL A 98 -15.89 22.02 -7.57
N GLY A 99 -15.51 21.14 -8.50
CA GLY A 99 -15.89 21.26 -9.91
C GLY A 99 -17.40 21.16 -10.13
N TRP A 100 -18.10 20.41 -9.28
CA TRP A 100 -19.55 20.25 -9.36
C TRP A 100 -20.32 21.45 -8.78
N TYR A 101 -19.97 21.90 -7.57
CA TYR A 101 -20.70 22.97 -6.89
C TYR A 101 -20.21 24.38 -7.25
N GLY A 102 -18.99 24.51 -7.79
CA GLY A 102 -18.44 25.80 -8.23
C GLY A 102 -18.43 26.85 -7.12
N ALA A 103 -19.06 27.99 -7.38
CA ALA A 103 -19.15 29.09 -6.41
C ALA A 103 -19.98 28.74 -5.16
N GLU A 104 -20.87 27.74 -5.26
CA GLU A 104 -21.77 27.32 -4.17
C GLU A 104 -21.16 26.27 -3.23
N VAL A 105 -19.86 25.98 -3.35
CA VAL A 105 -19.17 25.02 -2.47
C VAL A 105 -19.35 25.39 -1.00
N ALA A 106 -19.18 26.66 -0.64
CA ALA A 106 -19.23 27.09 0.76
C ALA A 106 -20.64 26.99 1.35
N SER A 107 -21.65 27.45 0.61
CA SER A 107 -23.06 27.40 1.01
C SER A 107 -23.55 25.95 1.12
N THR A 108 -23.22 25.11 0.13
CA THR A 108 -23.57 23.69 0.12
C THR A 108 -22.91 22.94 1.27
N LEU A 109 -21.62 23.19 1.54
CA LEU A 109 -20.89 22.54 2.60
C LEU A 109 -21.45 22.92 3.98
N ALA A 110 -21.82 24.18 4.19
CA ALA A 110 -22.42 24.63 5.44
C ALA A 110 -23.82 24.05 5.68
N ALA A 111 -24.55 23.75 4.62
CA ALA A 111 -25.90 23.20 4.69
C ALA A 111 -25.93 21.67 4.86
N ASP A 112 -24.83 20.97 4.58
CA ASP A 112 -24.76 19.50 4.60
C ASP A 112 -23.70 19.01 5.60
N PRO A 113 -24.10 18.62 6.83
CA PRO A 113 -23.19 18.06 7.83
C PRO A 113 -22.42 16.83 7.34
N LEU A 114 -23.04 16.02 6.48
CA LEU A 114 -22.42 14.83 5.92
C LEU A 114 -21.28 15.20 4.97
N ALA A 115 -21.46 16.26 4.18
CA ALA A 115 -20.42 16.82 3.33
C ALA A 115 -19.24 17.35 4.16
N ILE A 116 -19.49 18.03 5.29
CA ILE A 116 -18.42 18.49 6.19
C ILE A 116 -17.55 17.31 6.63
N VAL A 117 -18.17 16.22 7.09
CA VAL A 117 -17.44 15.02 7.52
C VAL A 117 -16.65 14.40 6.36
N ALA A 118 -17.27 14.27 5.17
CA ALA A 118 -16.59 13.74 3.99
C ALA A 118 -15.34 14.55 3.64
N LYS A 119 -15.49 15.87 3.49
CA LYS A 119 -14.39 16.73 3.04
C LYS A 119 -13.29 16.85 4.10
N GLY A 120 -13.66 16.88 5.38
CA GLY A 120 -12.70 16.80 6.49
C GLY A 120 -11.88 15.51 6.44
N ALA A 121 -12.55 14.37 6.27
CA ALA A 121 -11.88 13.07 6.15
C ALA A 121 -10.97 13.00 4.90
N GLU A 122 -11.44 13.50 3.76
CA GLU A 122 -10.67 13.53 2.51
C GLU A 122 -9.40 14.37 2.65
N VAL A 123 -9.49 15.58 3.21
CA VAL A 123 -8.31 16.46 3.40
C VAL A 123 -7.28 15.80 4.33
N VAL A 124 -7.74 15.25 5.46
CA VAL A 124 -6.87 14.53 6.40
C VAL A 124 -6.22 13.32 5.74
N GLY A 125 -6.99 12.54 4.98
CA GLY A 125 -6.50 11.37 4.27
C GLY A 125 -5.49 11.71 3.18
N VAL A 126 -5.74 12.75 2.38
CA VAL A 126 -4.79 13.27 1.38
C VAL A 126 -3.47 13.65 2.06
N ALA A 127 -3.53 14.45 3.12
CA ALA A 127 -2.34 14.86 3.86
C ALA A 127 -1.57 13.65 4.41
N ALA A 128 -2.26 12.66 4.98
CA ALA A 128 -1.65 11.45 5.50
C ALA A 128 -0.99 10.60 4.40
N PHE A 129 -1.67 10.38 3.28
CA PHE A 129 -1.11 9.64 2.14
C PHE A 129 0.08 10.36 1.50
N LEU A 130 0.04 11.69 1.38
CA LEU A 130 1.18 12.47 0.90
C LEU A 130 2.35 12.42 1.89
N GLY A 131 2.10 12.44 3.20
CA GLY A 131 3.11 12.23 4.23
C GLY A 131 3.79 10.86 4.08
N LEU A 132 3.00 9.80 3.89
CA LEU A 132 3.53 8.45 3.61
C LEU A 132 4.31 8.38 2.30
N TYR A 133 3.82 9.02 1.24
CA TYR A 133 4.52 9.11 -0.04
C TYR A 133 5.91 9.75 0.11
N ARG A 134 6.02 10.81 0.92
CA ARG A 134 7.28 11.52 1.19
C ARG A 134 8.26 10.66 2.01
N LEU A 135 7.76 9.94 3.01
CA LEU A 135 8.57 9.10 3.91
C LEU A 135 8.95 7.73 3.31
N ALA A 136 8.25 7.27 2.27
CA ALA A 136 8.56 6.00 1.63
C ALA A 136 9.81 6.12 0.74
N PRO A 137 10.74 5.14 0.77
CA PRO A 137 11.88 5.07 -0.15
C PRO A 137 11.41 5.05 -1.62
N PRO A 138 12.22 5.54 -2.58
CA PRO A 138 11.91 5.40 -4.00
C PRO A 138 11.67 3.92 -4.33
N THR A 139 10.57 3.63 -5.04
CA THR A 139 10.01 2.28 -5.27
C THR A 139 10.99 1.26 -5.88
N LYS A 140 12.15 1.71 -6.40
CA LYS A 140 13.22 0.86 -6.94
C LYS A 140 13.86 -0.05 -5.88
N ALA A 141 14.06 0.45 -4.66
CA ALA A 141 14.73 -0.30 -3.58
C ALA A 141 13.86 -1.43 -2.97
N VAL A 142 12.53 -1.34 -3.09
CA VAL A 142 11.61 -2.36 -2.55
C VAL A 142 11.46 -3.54 -3.51
N LEU A 143 11.59 -3.31 -4.82
CA LEU A 143 11.58 -4.38 -5.83
C LEU A 143 12.85 -5.21 -5.76
N GLU A 144 14.03 -4.57 -5.63
CA GLU A 144 15.32 -5.25 -5.50
C GLU A 144 15.42 -6.14 -4.25
N ARG A 145 14.79 -5.74 -3.13
CA ARG A 145 14.74 -6.57 -1.91
C ARG A 145 13.82 -7.79 -2.05
N GLY A 146 12.81 -7.73 -2.92
CA GLY A 146 11.95 -8.88 -3.26
C GLY A 146 12.68 -9.89 -4.13
N GLU A 147 13.45 -9.42 -5.12
CA GLU A 147 14.27 -10.29 -5.97
C GLU A 147 15.42 -10.95 -5.21
N GLY A 148 16.08 -10.22 -4.29
CA GLY A 148 17.15 -10.77 -3.45
C GLY A 148 16.71 -11.83 -2.44
N SER A 149 15.44 -11.82 -2.00
CA SER A 149 14.92 -12.84 -1.09
C SER A 149 14.52 -14.15 -1.79
N THR A 150 14.45 -14.14 -3.12
CA THR A 150 14.06 -15.31 -3.93
C THR A 150 15.27 -15.98 -4.61
N ALA A 151 16.42 -15.31 -4.66
CA ALA A 151 17.65 -15.78 -5.31
C ALA A 151 18.68 -16.45 -4.36
N GLY A 152 18.39 -16.56 -3.06
CA GLY A 152 19.34 -17.06 -2.05
C GLY A 152 19.14 -18.50 -1.58
N GLY A 153 18.42 -19.34 -2.32
CA GLY A 153 18.06 -20.71 -1.89
C GLY A 153 18.21 -21.72 -3.00
N GLY A 154 19.43 -22.04 -3.40
CA GLY A 154 19.68 -23.09 -4.39
C GLY A 154 21.14 -23.22 -4.80
N GLU A 155 21.98 -23.73 -3.91
CA GLU A 155 23.22 -24.40 -4.32
C GLU A 155 23.15 -25.86 -3.86
N PRO A 156 22.92 -26.83 -4.76
CA PRO A 156 23.47 -28.17 -4.61
C PRO A 156 24.92 -28.13 -5.10
N VAL A 157 25.87 -28.25 -4.19
CA VAL A 157 27.28 -28.44 -4.53
C VAL A 157 27.44 -29.86 -5.08
N ASP A 158 27.66 -29.95 -6.39
CA ASP A 158 28.23 -31.12 -7.05
C ASP A 158 29.61 -31.42 -6.44
N SER A 159 29.84 -32.68 -6.08
CA SER A 159 31.16 -33.19 -5.72
C SER A 159 31.42 -34.44 -6.54
N ASP A 160 32.08 -34.24 -7.68
CA ASP A 160 32.55 -35.28 -8.60
C ASP A 160 33.81 -36.00 -8.05
N GLY A 161 33.74 -37.33 -8.01
CA GLY A 161 34.84 -38.28 -8.28
C GLY A 161 35.89 -38.59 -7.19
N PRO A 162 36.59 -39.75 -7.24
CA PRO A 162 36.92 -40.47 -8.47
C PRO A 162 36.61 -41.97 -8.50
N ALA A 163 36.67 -42.49 -9.72
CA ALA A 163 36.59 -43.90 -10.10
C ALA A 163 37.59 -44.79 -9.35
N GLY A 164 37.06 -45.87 -8.76
CA GLY A 164 37.80 -47.05 -8.33
C GLY A 164 37.06 -48.27 -8.87
N SER A 165 37.46 -48.70 -10.06
CA SER A 165 37.11 -50.01 -10.59
C SER A 165 37.83 -51.07 -9.78
N ASP A 166 37.11 -51.90 -9.05
CA ASP A 166 37.59 -53.22 -8.64
C ASP A 166 36.43 -54.22 -8.70
N ALA A 167 36.78 -55.38 -9.23
CA ALA A 167 35.90 -56.44 -9.65
C ALA A 167 35.30 -57.25 -8.49
N GLU A 168 34.09 -57.76 -8.76
CA GLU A 168 33.36 -58.90 -8.20
C GLU A 168 34.22 -60.21 -8.07
N PRO A 169 33.84 -61.35 -7.38
CA PRO A 169 32.61 -61.74 -6.64
C PRO A 169 32.78 -62.44 -5.25
N ALA A 170 31.61 -62.67 -4.61
CA ALA A 170 31.16 -63.83 -3.80
C ALA A 170 31.95 -64.30 -2.55
N ASP A 171 31.26 -64.31 -1.40
CA ASP A 171 30.79 -65.56 -0.75
C ASP A 171 30.07 -65.23 0.58
N ARG A 172 28.73 -65.37 0.59
CA ARG A 172 27.92 -65.39 1.82
C ARG A 172 27.33 -66.79 1.95
N ARG A 173 27.94 -67.57 2.85
CA ARG A 173 27.33 -68.48 3.83
C ARG A 173 25.90 -68.92 3.52
N SER A 174 25.78 -70.17 3.13
CA SER A 174 24.61 -71.02 3.41
C SER A 174 24.96 -72.00 4.54
N ASP A 175 23.93 -72.40 5.25
CA ASP A 175 23.93 -73.15 6.50
C ASP A 175 24.35 -74.64 6.40
N ALA A 176 24.63 -75.20 7.59
CA ALA A 176 24.63 -76.62 7.99
C ALA A 176 25.87 -77.49 7.68
#